data_AF-A0A450X2T4-F1
#
_entry.id   AF-A0A450X2T4-F1
#
_cell.length_a   1.000
_cell.length_b   1.000
_cell.length_c   1.000
_cell.angle_alpha   90.00
_cell.angle_beta   90.00
_cell.angle_gamma   90.00
#
_symmetry.space_group_name_H-M   'P 1'
#
loop_
_entity.id
_entity.type
_entity.pdbx_description
1 polymer ?
#
loop_
_entity_poly.entity_id
_entity_poly.type
_entity_poly.pdbx_seq_one_letter_code
_entity_poly.pdbx_strand_id
1 'polypeptide(L)'
;MHPIEQKLKDEICPYLVTARRLNRWGPYWVYLGYSYLGELFVLLAGLGISNPIMSFLSDGQVKLESKDGTLITVVQFLNDPWAGGIALALLVMWALVKVYIRNENLAKRCSLLRSCQRQCIHLENQLMQLLPAPNPMKELINLQVKLGSLVEWNIVEESWRYGGPAPNINAQVNEYCSQLVSIFSAHWDQAPPNEQIEV
;
A
#
# COMPACT_ATOMS: atom_id res chain seq x y z
N MET A 1 -1.03 26.38 23.85
CA MET A 1 -0.94 25.12 23.08
C MET A 1 0.43 24.52 23.38
N HIS A 2 0.50 23.24 23.75
CA HIS A 2 1.77 22.65 24.16
C HIS A 2 2.70 22.55 22.94
N PRO A 3 4.01 22.86 23.02
CA PRO A 3 4.92 22.77 21.86
C PRO A 3 4.95 21.37 21.25
N ILE A 4 4.81 20.34 22.10
CA ILE A 4 4.68 18.93 21.69
C ILE A 4 3.43 18.69 20.84
N GLU A 5 2.29 19.24 21.25
CA GLU A 5 1.02 19.10 20.53
C GLU A 5 1.10 19.73 19.14
N GLN A 6 1.65 20.95 19.05
CA GLN A 6 1.83 21.63 17.77
C GLN A 6 2.70 20.79 16.83
N LYS A 7 3.82 20.27 17.32
CA LYS A 7 4.74 19.45 16.53
C LYS A 7 4.11 18.13 16.07
N LEU A 8 3.35 17.46 16.94
CA LEU A 8 2.60 16.26 16.56
C LEU A 8 1.60 16.55 15.44
N LYS A 9 0.81 17.62 15.62
CA LYS A 9 -0.26 18.01 14.70
C LYS A 9 0.25 18.42 13.33
N ASP A 10 1.34 19.19 13.28
CA ASP A 10 1.81 19.80 12.04
C ASP A 10 2.76 18.88 11.28
N GLU A 11 3.57 18.07 11.97
CA GLU A 11 4.70 17.38 11.34
C GLU A 11 4.62 15.84 11.35
N ILE A 12 3.90 15.22 12.29
CA ILE A 12 3.92 13.74 12.45
C ILE A 12 2.55 13.13 12.09
N CYS A 13 1.49 13.58 12.76
CA CYS A 13 0.13 13.06 12.58
C CYS A 13 -0.38 13.10 11.12
N PRO A 14 -0.13 14.16 10.32
CA PRO A 14 -0.59 14.21 8.92
C PRO A 14 -0.06 13.05 8.08
N TYR A 15 1.22 12.70 8.25
CA TYR A 15 1.85 11.62 7.48
C TYR A 15 1.39 10.24 7.96
N LEU A 16 1.24 10.03 9.27
CA LEU A 16 0.71 8.77 9.81
C LEU A 16 -0.73 8.51 9.37
N VAL A 17 -1.59 9.53 9.42
CA VAL A 17 -2.98 9.44 8.95
C VAL A 17 -3.03 9.19 7.44
N THR A 18 -2.16 9.86 6.68
CA THR A 18 -2.04 9.63 5.23
C THR A 18 -1.62 8.19 4.94
N ALA A 19 -0.64 7.65 5.68
CA ALA A 19 -0.17 6.28 5.52
C ALA A 19 -1.30 5.26 5.72
N ARG A 20 -2.18 5.47 6.71
CA ARG A 20 -3.37 4.62 6.92
C ARG A 20 -4.35 4.68 5.75
N ARG A 21 -4.49 5.85 5.12
CA ARG A 21 -5.41 6.07 4.00
C ARG A 21 -4.92 5.46 2.69
N LEU A 22 -3.62 5.24 2.53
CA LEU A 22 -3.02 4.66 1.32
C LEU A 22 -3.57 3.26 0.99
N ASN A 23 -4.02 2.48 1.98
CA ASN A 23 -4.63 1.16 1.76
C ASN A 23 -5.99 1.21 1.01
N ARG A 24 -6.59 2.40 0.86
CA ARG A 24 -7.82 2.58 0.07
C ARG A 24 -7.56 2.87 -1.41
N TRP A 25 -6.32 2.71 -1.88
CA TRP A 25 -5.98 2.97 -3.27
C TRP A 25 -6.52 1.87 -4.18
N GLY A 26 -7.39 2.22 -5.14
CA GLY A 26 -8.01 1.26 -6.07
C GLY A 26 -7.02 0.34 -6.80
N PRO A 27 -5.91 0.86 -7.37
CA PRO A 27 -4.86 0.04 -8.00
C PRO A 27 -4.24 -0.99 -7.08
N TYR A 28 -4.16 -0.73 -5.76
CA TYR A 28 -3.69 -1.71 -4.79
C TYR A 28 -4.61 -2.94 -4.71
N TRP A 29 -5.93 -2.73 -4.75
CA TRP A 29 -6.91 -3.82 -4.78
C TRP A 29 -6.87 -4.61 -6.09
N VAL A 30 -6.67 -3.93 -7.23
CA VAL A 30 -6.49 -4.59 -8.54
C VAL A 30 -5.24 -5.47 -8.54
N TYR A 31 -4.12 -4.96 -8.01
CA TYR A 31 -2.89 -5.72 -7.87
C TYR A 31 -3.06 -6.94 -6.95
N LEU A 32 -3.71 -6.75 -5.80
CA LEU A 32 -3.97 -7.83 -4.85
C LEU A 32 -4.82 -8.93 -5.49
N GLY A 33 -5.91 -8.56 -6.18
CA GLY A 33 -6.74 -9.51 -6.92
C GLY A 33 -5.97 -10.25 -8.02
N TYR A 34 -5.12 -9.54 -8.77
CA TYR A 34 -4.26 -10.16 -9.79
C TYR A 34 -3.25 -11.15 -9.18
N SER A 35 -2.62 -10.84 -8.04
CA SER A 35 -1.66 -11.76 -7.42
C SER A 35 -2.33 -13.05 -6.95
N TYR A 36 -3.49 -12.93 -6.30
CA TYR A 36 -4.27 -14.10 -5.87
C TYR A 36 -4.76 -14.95 -7.04
N LEU A 37 -5.25 -14.33 -8.12
CA LEU A 37 -5.66 -15.06 -9.32
C LEU A 37 -4.48 -15.77 -9.96
N GLY A 38 -3.32 -15.12 -10.03
CA GLY A 38 -2.08 -15.73 -10.53
C GLY A 38 -1.69 -16.98 -9.73
N GLU A 39 -1.67 -16.89 -8.40
CA GLU A 39 -1.38 -18.04 -7.51
C GLU A 39 -2.42 -19.16 -7.66
N LEU A 40 -3.70 -18.82 -7.77
CA LEU A 40 -4.78 -19.77 -7.97
C LEU A 40 -4.63 -20.51 -9.32
N PHE A 41 -4.27 -19.81 -10.39
CA PHE A 41 -3.98 -20.44 -11.68
C PHE A 41 -2.75 -21.35 -11.63
N VAL A 42 -1.68 -20.94 -10.93
CA VAL A 42 -0.49 -21.78 -10.74
C VAL A 42 -0.81 -23.03 -9.92
N LEU A 43 -1.64 -22.90 -8.89
CA LEU A 43 -2.09 -24.02 -8.06
C LEU A 43 -2.98 -24.98 -8.86
N LEU A 44 -3.91 -24.46 -9.66
CA LEU A 44 -4.73 -25.26 -10.58
C LEU A 44 -3.86 -25.96 -11.64
N ALA A 45 -2.79 -25.31 -12.11
CA ALA A 45 -1.81 -25.89 -13.02
C ALA A 45 -1.05 -27.04 -12.37
N GLY A 46 -0.56 -26.82 -11.13
CA GLY A 46 0.17 -27.82 -10.35
C GLY A 46 -0.68 -29.04 -9.96
N LEU A 47 -2.01 -28.89 -9.88
CA LEU A 47 -2.96 -29.97 -9.63
C LEU A 47 -3.39 -30.74 -10.89
N GLY A 48 -2.85 -30.41 -12.08
CA GLY A 48 -3.17 -31.11 -13.32
C GLY A 48 -4.55 -30.78 -13.90
N ILE A 49 -5.24 -29.75 -13.36
CA ILE A 49 -6.46 -29.17 -13.94
C ILE A 49 -6.04 -28.11 -14.98
N SER A 50 -5.12 -28.48 -15.87
CA SER A 50 -4.62 -27.61 -16.93
C SER A 50 -5.46 -27.82 -18.18
N ASN A 51 -6.60 -27.14 -18.24
CA ASN A 51 -7.30 -26.91 -19.50
C ASN A 51 -6.37 -26.10 -20.45
N PRO A 52 -6.48 -26.26 -21.77
CA PRO A 52 -5.54 -25.78 -22.82
C PRO A 52 -5.34 -24.24 -22.90
N ILE A 53 -5.91 -23.47 -21.97
CA ILE A 53 -5.67 -22.03 -21.84
C ILE A 53 -4.28 -21.76 -21.22
N MET A 54 -3.73 -22.70 -20.45
CA MET A 54 -2.39 -22.54 -19.83
C MET A 54 -1.24 -22.52 -20.82
N SER A 55 -1.31 -23.28 -21.92
CA SER A 55 -0.25 -23.28 -22.94
C SER A 55 -0.12 -21.93 -23.66
N PHE A 56 -1.18 -21.13 -23.68
CA PHE A 56 -1.19 -19.80 -24.29
C PHE A 56 -0.73 -18.68 -23.34
N LEU A 57 -0.75 -18.92 -22.02
CA LEU A 57 -0.37 -17.93 -21.00
C LEU A 57 1.03 -18.17 -20.41
N SER A 58 1.54 -19.41 -20.49
CA SER A 58 2.89 -19.78 -20.04
C SER A 58 3.93 -19.61 -21.15
N ASP A 59 4.02 -18.43 -21.76
CA ASP A 59 5.15 -18.12 -22.62
C ASP A 59 6.37 -17.89 -21.72
N GLY A 60 7.13 -18.95 -21.48
CA GLY A 60 8.20 -18.93 -20.49
C GLY A 60 8.98 -20.22 -20.35
N GLN A 61 8.41 -21.31 -19.80
CA GLN A 61 9.28 -22.41 -19.35
C GLN A 61 8.59 -23.72 -18.95
N VAL A 62 7.76 -24.34 -19.80
CA VAL A 62 7.45 -25.77 -19.60
C VAL A 62 7.29 -26.49 -20.93
N LYS A 63 8.32 -27.26 -21.33
CA LYS A 63 8.15 -28.37 -22.28
C LYS A 63 7.50 -29.52 -21.53
N LEU A 64 6.20 -29.72 -21.72
CA LEU A 64 5.53 -30.97 -21.33
C LEU A 64 4.86 -31.56 -22.56
N GLU A 65 5.50 -32.60 -23.09
CA GLU A 65 4.88 -33.55 -24.00
C GLU A 65 3.70 -34.22 -23.28
N SER A 66 2.47 -34.00 -23.73
CA SER A 66 1.40 -35.00 -23.68
C SER A 66 0.16 -34.58 -24.46
N LYS A 67 -0.08 -35.34 -25.54
CA LYS A 67 -1.35 -35.91 -26.01
C LYS A 67 -2.62 -35.04 -26.00
N ASP A 68 -3.03 -34.63 -27.20
CA ASP A 68 -4.39 -34.75 -27.74
C ASP A 68 -5.58 -34.30 -26.87
N GLY A 69 -5.38 -33.25 -26.06
CA GLY A 69 -6.43 -32.34 -25.59
C GLY A 69 -6.54 -31.16 -26.55
N THR A 70 -6.93 -31.47 -27.78
CA THR A 70 -6.69 -30.72 -29.01
C THR A 70 -7.37 -29.34 -29.01
N LEU A 71 -6.67 -28.31 -29.48
CA LEU A 71 -7.16 -26.94 -29.80
C LEU A 71 -8.62 -26.86 -30.31
N ILE A 72 -9.11 -27.92 -30.93
CA ILE A 72 -10.47 -28.15 -31.42
C ILE A 72 -11.54 -27.98 -30.31
N THR A 73 -11.33 -28.45 -29.08
CA THR A 73 -12.31 -28.27 -27.99
C THR A 73 -12.39 -26.83 -27.51
N VAL A 74 -11.27 -26.09 -27.54
CA VAL A 74 -11.25 -24.65 -27.26
C VAL A 74 -11.96 -23.88 -28.37
N VAL A 75 -11.72 -24.25 -29.62
CA VAL A 75 -12.38 -23.63 -30.78
C VAL A 75 -13.89 -23.92 -30.77
N GLN A 76 -14.32 -25.13 -30.40
CA GLN A 76 -15.74 -25.46 -30.25
C GLN A 76 -16.41 -24.68 -29.10
N PHE A 77 -15.73 -24.52 -27.97
CA PHE A 77 -16.23 -23.72 -26.85
C PHE A 77 -16.28 -22.22 -27.19
N LEU A 78 -15.32 -21.72 -27.97
CA LEU A 78 -15.31 -20.34 -28.50
C LEU A 78 -16.35 -20.10 -29.60
N ASN A 79 -16.84 -21.15 -30.26
CA ASN A 79 -17.84 -21.06 -31.33
C ASN A 79 -19.27 -20.93 -30.81
N ASP A 80 -19.51 -21.24 -29.53
CA ASP A 80 -20.80 -20.96 -28.90
C ASP A 80 -20.92 -19.44 -28.69
N PRO A 81 -21.84 -18.72 -29.36
CA PRO A 81 -21.87 -17.27 -29.37
C PRO A 81 -22.00 -16.64 -27.98
N TRP A 82 -22.58 -17.38 -27.02
CA TRP A 82 -22.74 -16.90 -25.65
C TRP A 82 -21.51 -17.22 -24.79
N ALA A 83 -21.12 -18.49 -24.70
CA ALA A 83 -19.98 -18.91 -23.87
C ALA A 83 -18.63 -18.42 -24.43
N GLY A 84 -18.45 -18.49 -25.75
CA GLY A 84 -17.25 -18.03 -26.45
C GLY A 84 -17.10 -16.51 -26.41
N GLY A 85 -18.20 -15.77 -26.56
CA GLY A 85 -18.21 -14.32 -26.42
C GLY A 85 -17.78 -13.86 -25.02
N ILE A 86 -18.31 -14.49 -23.97
CA ILE A 86 -17.92 -14.22 -22.58
C ILE A 86 -16.46 -14.58 -22.33
N ALA A 87 -16.00 -15.75 -22.80
CA ALA A 87 -14.62 -16.18 -22.64
C ALA A 87 -13.62 -15.22 -23.33
N LEU A 88 -13.92 -14.79 -24.56
CA LEU A 88 -13.11 -13.80 -25.27
C LEU A 88 -13.07 -12.46 -24.53
N ALA A 89 -14.22 -11.98 -24.05
CA ALA A 89 -14.31 -10.73 -23.29
C ALA A 89 -13.47 -10.78 -22.00
N LEU A 90 -13.51 -11.90 -21.27
CA LEU A 90 -12.68 -12.12 -20.08
C LEU A 90 -11.19 -12.16 -20.42
N LEU A 91 -10.81 -12.77 -21.54
CA LEU A 91 -9.42 -12.84 -21.99
C LEU A 91 -8.89 -11.44 -22.35
N VAL A 92 -9.67 -10.66 -23.11
CA VAL A 92 -9.32 -9.27 -23.43
C VAL A 92 -9.23 -8.42 -22.15
N MET A 93 -10.19 -8.55 -21.24
CA MET A 93 -10.17 -7.85 -19.95
C MET A 93 -8.93 -8.22 -19.13
N TRP A 94 -8.58 -9.51 -19.07
CA TRP A 94 -7.37 -9.99 -18.40
C TRP A 94 -6.09 -9.44 -19.04
N ALA A 95 -6.02 -9.42 -20.38
CA ALA A 95 -4.89 -8.85 -21.11
C ALA A 95 -4.73 -7.35 -20.81
N LEU A 96 -5.82 -6.58 -20.78
CA LEU A 96 -5.82 -5.17 -20.41
C LEU A 96 -5.33 -4.97 -18.96
N VAL A 97 -5.79 -5.78 -18.01
CA VAL A 97 -5.32 -5.74 -16.62
C VAL A 97 -3.82 -6.06 -16.54
N LYS A 98 -3.34 -7.07 -17.27
CA LYS A 98 -1.92 -7.46 -17.30
C LYS A 98 -1.05 -6.35 -17.90
N VAL A 99 -1.49 -5.73 -19.00
CA VAL A 99 -0.80 -4.59 -19.63
C VAL A 99 -0.78 -3.41 -18.66
N TYR A 100 -1.90 -3.10 -18.01
CA TYR A 100 -2.00 -2.01 -17.02
C TYR A 100 -1.01 -2.23 -15.87
N ILE A 101 -0.97 -3.44 -15.28
CA ILE A 101 -0.05 -3.77 -14.18
C ILE A 101 1.41 -3.66 -14.61
N ARG A 102 1.75 -4.12 -15.82
CA ARG A 102 3.11 -4.11 -16.34
C ARG A 102 3.58 -2.69 -16.69
N ASN A 103 2.71 -1.87 -17.27
CA ASN A 103 3.05 -0.51 -17.69
C ASN A 103 3.27 0.42 -16.48
N GLU A 104 2.46 0.29 -15.43
CA GLU A 104 2.46 1.18 -14.27
C GLU A 104 3.42 0.74 -13.14
N ASN A 105 4.24 -0.30 -13.35
CA ASN A 105 5.10 -0.90 -12.32
C ASN A 105 4.34 -1.14 -10.98
N LEU A 106 3.05 -1.50 -11.06
CA LEU A 106 2.16 -1.56 -9.89
C LEU A 106 2.66 -2.53 -8.83
N ALA A 107 3.31 -3.62 -9.24
CA ALA A 107 3.91 -4.58 -8.31
C ALA A 107 4.98 -3.92 -7.42
N LYS A 108 5.87 -3.12 -8.01
CA LYS A 108 6.88 -2.36 -7.28
C LYS A 108 6.21 -1.34 -6.36
N ARG A 109 5.34 -0.47 -6.90
CA ARG A 109 4.67 0.56 -6.09
C ARG A 109 3.83 -0.01 -4.94
N CYS A 110 3.10 -1.11 -5.17
CA CYS A 110 2.30 -1.76 -4.12
C CYS A 110 3.17 -2.42 -3.05
N SER A 111 4.27 -3.08 -3.43
CA SER A 111 5.19 -3.67 -2.46
C SER A 111 5.89 -2.60 -1.61
N LEU A 112 6.30 -1.48 -2.23
CA LEU A 112 6.86 -0.32 -1.54
C LEU A 112 5.86 0.32 -0.59
N LEU A 113 4.63 0.57 -1.05
CA LEU A 113 3.55 1.14 -0.23
C LEU A 113 3.23 0.24 0.97
N ARG A 114 3.20 -1.09 0.79
CA ARG A 114 3.02 -2.05 1.89
C ARG A 114 4.18 -2.02 2.88
N SER A 115 5.42 -1.90 2.40
CA SER A 115 6.60 -1.75 3.26
C SER A 115 6.55 -0.43 4.05
N CYS A 116 6.26 0.67 3.37
CA CYS A 116 6.08 1.99 3.98
C CYS A 116 5.01 1.96 5.07
N GLN A 117 3.85 1.34 4.80
CA GLN A 117 2.77 1.22 5.77
C GLN A 117 3.21 0.46 7.03
N ARG A 118 3.92 -0.66 6.88
CA ARG A 118 4.46 -1.42 8.01
C ARG A 118 5.45 -0.58 8.82
N GLN A 119 6.31 0.18 8.15
CA GLN A 119 7.25 1.08 8.82
C GLN A 119 6.54 2.23 9.53
N CYS A 120 5.48 2.81 8.95
CA CYS A 120 4.65 3.81 9.62
C CYS A 120 3.95 3.25 10.86
N ILE A 121 3.45 2.01 10.83
CA ILE A 121 2.87 1.35 12.00
C ILE A 121 3.94 1.13 13.08
N HIS A 122 5.16 0.77 12.68
CA HIS A 122 6.26 0.63 13.62
C HIS A 122 6.64 1.97 14.26
N LEU A 123 6.73 3.05 13.47
CA LEU A 123 6.96 4.41 13.96
C LEU A 123 5.81 4.89 14.85
N GLU A 124 4.57 4.54 14.54
CA GLU A 124 3.42 4.83 15.40
C GLU A 124 3.56 4.11 16.75
N ASN A 125 3.93 2.84 16.76
CA ASN A 125 4.17 2.11 18.01
C ASN A 125 5.33 2.72 18.82
N GLN A 126 6.40 3.17 18.14
CA GLN A 126 7.47 3.92 18.79
C GLN A 126 6.92 5.22 19.38
N LEU A 127 6.13 5.98 18.64
CA LEU A 127 5.50 7.21 19.13
C LEU A 127 4.72 6.95 20.43
N MET A 128 3.91 5.89 20.48
CA MET A 128 3.14 5.51 21.68
C MET A 128 4.02 5.12 22.87
N GLN A 129 5.26 4.68 22.64
CA GLN A 129 6.23 4.38 23.69
C GLN A 129 7.01 5.61 24.17
N LEU A 130 7.20 6.61 23.31
CA LEU A 130 7.97 7.83 23.61
C LEU A 130 7.11 8.90 24.31
N LEU A 131 5.82 9.02 23.92
CA LEU A 131 4.91 10.04 24.47
C LEU A 131 4.67 10.02 26.00
N PRO A 132 4.77 8.88 26.72
CA PRO A 132 4.73 8.87 28.18
C PRO A 132 5.94 9.50 28.86
N ALA A 133 7.05 9.73 28.15
CA ALA A 133 8.24 10.33 28.74
C ALA A 133 7.98 11.81 29.13
N PRO A 134 8.62 12.31 30.20
CA PRO A 134 8.42 13.69 30.66
C PRO A 134 8.87 14.74 29.64
N ASN A 135 9.94 14.44 28.88
CA ASN A 135 10.44 15.28 27.80
C ASN A 135 10.66 14.48 26.50
N PRO A 136 9.60 14.21 25.72
CA PRO A 136 9.69 13.41 24.50
C PRO A 136 10.25 14.20 23.30
N MET A 137 10.53 15.50 23.45
CA MET A 137 10.79 16.41 22.34
C MET A 137 11.98 15.99 21.47
N LYS A 138 13.10 15.57 22.10
CA LYS A 138 14.30 15.13 21.38
C LYS A 138 14.04 13.88 20.54
N GLU A 139 13.26 12.95 21.07
CA GLU A 139 12.95 11.69 20.39
C GLU A 139 11.88 11.88 19.31
N LEU A 140 10.94 12.80 19.52
CA LEU A 140 9.98 13.23 18.51
C LEU A 140 10.67 13.83 17.27
N ILE A 141 11.73 14.64 17.46
CA ILE A 141 12.52 15.17 16.33
C ILE A 141 13.17 14.01 15.56
N ASN A 142 13.77 13.03 16.25
CA ASN A 142 14.35 11.87 15.60
C ASN A 142 13.31 11.03 14.84
N LEU A 143 12.11 10.88 15.41
CA LEU A 143 11.00 10.17 14.78
C LEU A 143 10.50 10.92 13.54
N GLN A 144 10.38 12.25 13.63
CA GLN A 144 10.04 13.12 12.49
C GLN A 144 11.03 12.94 11.34
N VAL A 145 12.35 12.97 11.60
CA VAL A 145 13.37 12.80 10.56
C VAL A 145 13.27 11.42 9.90
N LYS A 146 13.03 10.37 10.70
CA LYS A 146 12.81 9.01 10.16
C LYS A 146 11.55 8.92 9.31
N LEU A 147 10.44 9.51 9.78
CA LEU A 147 9.18 9.52 9.05
C LEU A 147 9.27 10.34 7.77
N GLY A 148 9.92 11.50 7.83
CA GLY A 148 10.16 12.39 6.70
C GLY A 148 10.98 11.70 5.62
N SER A 149 12.12 11.12 5.96
CA SER A 149 12.96 10.38 5.00
C SER A 149 12.27 9.16 4.40
N LEU A 150 11.47 8.42 5.20
CA LEU A 150 10.63 7.34 4.69
C LEU A 150 9.63 7.84 3.65
N VAL A 151 8.90 8.91 3.95
CA VAL A 151 7.88 9.48 3.06
C VAL A 151 8.52 10.03 1.81
N GLU A 152 9.60 10.81 1.94
CA GLU A 152 10.34 11.40 0.82
C GLU A 152 10.84 10.32 -0.14
N TRP A 153 11.44 9.26 0.38
CA TRP A 153 11.88 8.13 -0.45
C TRP A 153 10.71 7.48 -1.20
N ASN A 154 9.54 7.31 -0.56
CA ASN A 154 8.35 6.77 -1.21
C ASN A 154 7.71 7.75 -2.22
N ILE A 155 7.87 9.07 -2.03
CA ILE A 155 7.46 10.08 -3.02
C ILE A 155 8.37 9.98 -4.26
N VAL A 156 9.69 9.88 -4.06
CA VAL A 156 10.67 9.73 -5.15
C VAL A 156 10.44 8.44 -5.94
N GLU A 157 10.11 7.34 -5.26
CA GLU A 157 9.79 6.04 -5.89
C GLU A 157 8.36 5.97 -6.46
N GLU A 158 7.61 7.07 -6.44
CA GLU A 158 6.22 7.19 -6.92
C GLU A 158 5.26 6.17 -6.29
N SER A 159 5.62 5.59 -5.14
CA SER A 159 4.75 4.72 -4.36
C SER A 159 3.79 5.54 -3.48
N TRP A 160 4.19 6.76 -3.11
CA TRP A 160 3.36 7.69 -2.38
C TRP A 160 2.57 8.58 -3.35
N ARG A 161 1.24 8.45 -3.32
CA ARG A 161 0.34 9.09 -4.31
C ARG A 161 0.34 10.62 -4.28
N TYR A 162 0.64 11.22 -3.13
CA TYR A 162 0.47 12.64 -2.89
C TYR A 162 1.84 13.33 -2.88
N GLY A 163 1.95 14.60 -3.25
CA GLY A 163 3.21 15.36 -3.07
C GLY A 163 3.52 15.71 -1.60
N GLY A 164 2.97 14.97 -0.64
CA GLY A 164 2.95 15.31 0.78
C GLY A 164 1.80 14.61 1.52
N PRO A 165 1.23 15.25 2.57
CA PRO A 165 0.04 14.74 3.25
C PRO A 165 -1.17 14.66 2.30
N ALA A 166 -2.07 13.69 2.52
CA ALA A 166 -3.29 13.58 1.72
C ALA A 166 -4.19 14.81 1.90
N PRO A 167 -4.94 15.23 0.86
CA PRO A 167 -5.89 16.33 0.99
C PRO A 167 -7.07 15.94 1.90
N ASN A 168 -7.65 16.94 2.55
CA ASN A 168 -8.84 16.80 3.42
C ASN A 168 -8.66 15.79 4.58
N ILE A 169 -7.46 15.74 5.17
CA ILE A 169 -7.18 14.90 6.37
C ILE A 169 -7.25 15.67 7.69
N ASN A 170 -7.39 17.00 7.66
CA ASN A 170 -7.28 17.85 8.85
C ASN A 170 -8.19 17.40 10.00
N ALA A 171 -9.42 16.97 9.70
CA ALA A 171 -10.34 16.45 10.71
C ALA A 171 -9.80 15.18 11.40
N GLN A 172 -9.29 14.23 10.61
CA GLN A 172 -8.72 12.97 11.11
C GLN A 172 -7.41 13.21 11.88
N VAL A 173 -6.60 14.16 11.41
CA VAL A 173 -5.37 14.59 12.09
C VAL A 173 -5.68 15.22 13.44
N ASN A 174 -6.66 16.13 13.48
CA ASN A 174 -7.10 16.77 14.73
C ASN A 174 -7.65 15.74 15.71
N GLU A 175 -8.50 14.82 15.24
CA GLU A 175 -9.06 13.75 16.06
C GLU A 175 -7.95 12.86 16.64
N TYR A 176 -7.06 12.36 15.78
CA TYR A 176 -5.95 11.51 16.20
C TYR A 176 -4.98 12.23 17.16
N CYS A 177 -4.64 13.49 16.89
CA CYS A 177 -3.81 14.29 17.79
C CYS A 177 -4.51 14.54 19.12
N SER A 178 -5.80 14.85 19.13
CA SER A 178 -6.57 15.06 20.36
C SER A 178 -6.63 13.79 21.22
N GLN A 179 -6.72 12.61 20.60
CA GLN A 179 -6.64 11.34 21.31
C GLN A 179 -5.27 11.17 21.99
N LEU A 180 -4.17 11.39 21.27
CA LEU A 180 -2.82 11.31 21.84
C LEU A 180 -2.61 12.29 22.99
N VAL A 181 -3.03 13.55 22.81
CA VAL A 181 -2.94 14.58 23.85
C VAL A 181 -3.75 14.16 25.07
N SER A 182 -5.00 13.71 24.90
CA SER A 182 -5.85 13.32 26.03
C SER A 182 -5.28 12.18 26.87
N ILE A 183 -4.49 11.29 26.27
CA ILE A 183 -3.89 10.13 26.93
C ILE A 183 -2.59 10.53 27.65
N PHE A 184 -1.74 11.34 26.99
CA PHE A 184 -0.36 11.54 27.43
C PHE A 184 -0.07 12.92 28.03
N SER A 185 -0.93 13.93 27.84
CA SER A 185 -0.64 15.31 28.26
C SER A 185 -0.37 15.48 29.75
N ALA A 186 -0.89 14.58 30.59
CA ALA A 186 -0.66 14.60 32.03
C ALA A 186 0.79 14.30 32.43
N HIS A 187 1.58 13.70 31.53
CA HIS A 187 2.96 13.27 31.80
C HIS A 187 4.00 14.27 31.29
N TRP A 188 3.61 15.28 30.51
CA TRP A 188 4.55 16.21 29.90
C TRP A 188 4.94 17.32 30.87
N ASP A 189 6.23 17.62 30.91
CA ASP A 189 6.73 18.78 31.64
C ASP A 189 6.15 20.07 31.03
N GLN A 190 5.81 21.03 31.88
CA GLN A 190 5.37 22.34 31.43
C GLN A 190 6.48 22.98 30.57
N ALA A 191 6.09 23.49 29.41
CA ALA A 191 7.03 24.16 28.52
C ALA A 191 7.76 25.29 29.28
N PRO A 192 9.10 25.42 29.13
CA PRO A 192 9.83 26.52 29.75
C PRO A 192 9.21 27.84 29.29
N PRO A 193 8.98 28.81 30.20
CA PRO A 193 8.44 30.11 29.83
C PRO A 193 9.34 30.76 28.78
N ASN A 194 8.71 31.40 27.79
CA ASN A 194 9.29 31.96 26.54
C ASN A 194 10.40 33.04 26.73
N GLU A 195 11.05 33.15 27.89
CA GLU A 195 11.97 34.24 28.22
C GLU A 195 13.44 34.03 27.84
N GLN A 196 13.82 32.98 27.11
CA GLN A 196 15.24 32.75 26.77
C GLN A 196 15.49 32.26 25.34
N ILE A 197 14.90 32.95 24.36
CA ILE A 197 15.45 32.96 23.00
C ILE A 197 15.85 34.39 22.67
N GLU A 198 16.87 34.89 23.38
CA GLU A 198 17.74 35.93 22.83
C GLU A 198 18.75 35.22 21.92
N VAL A 199 18.54 35.35 20.61
CA VAL A 199 19.56 35.14 19.57
C VAL A 199 19.59 36.39 18.71
#